data_AF-D7GTS0-F1
#
_entry.id   AF-D7GTS0-F1
#
_cell.length_a   1.000
_cell.length_b   1.000
_cell.length_c   1.000
_cell.angle_alpha   90.00
_cell.angle_beta   90.00
_cell.angle_gamma   90.00
#
_symmetry.space_group_name_H-M   'P 1'
#
loop_
_entity.id
_entity.type
_entity.pdbx_description
1 polymer ?
#
loop_
_entity_poly.entity_id
_entity_poly.type
_entity_poly.pdbx_seq_one_letter_code
_entity_poly.pdbx_strand_id
1 'polypeptide(L)' 'MIKTARQLKDLIRNLSREKSADAQLLMRNYMMERFLERISLSEYRDKFILKAVL' A
#
# COMPACT_ATOMS: atom_id res chain seq x y z
N MET A 1 -9.24 -5.79 12.46
CA MET A 1 -8.96 -6.56 11.24
C MET A 1 -9.75 -5.97 10.09
N ILE A 2 -9.07 -5.48 9.05
CA ILE A 2 -9.71 -4.99 7.82
C ILE A 2 -10.11 -6.23 7.01
N LYS A 3 -11.40 -6.41 6.75
CA LYS A 3 -11.96 -7.59 6.06
C LYS A 3 -12.54 -7.26 4.70
N THR A 4 -12.81 -5.99 4.41
CA THR A 4 -13.41 -5.55 3.14
C THR A 4 -12.68 -4.37 2.53
N ALA A 5 -12.78 -4.23 1.21
CA ALA A 5 -12.24 -3.08 0.49
C ALA A 5 -12.85 -1.75 0.97
N ARG A 6 -14.11 -1.76 1.41
CA ARG A 6 -14.77 -0.57 1.97
C ARG A 6 -14.12 -0.12 3.27
N GLN A 7 -13.87 -1.04 4.19
CA GLN A 7 -13.20 -0.74 5.46
C GLN A 7 -11.81 -0.14 5.22
N LEU A 8 -11.06 -0.66 4.25
CA LEU A 8 -9.78 -0.09 3.88
C LEU A 8 -9.90 1.33 3.31
N LYS A 9 -10.85 1.54 2.39
CA LYS A 9 -11.10 2.87 1.81
C LYS A 9 -11.51 3.89 2.87
N ASP A 10 -12.37 3.50 3.81
CA ASP A 10 -12.80 4.36 4.91
C ASP A 10 -11.63 4.71 5.85
N LEU A 11 -10.76 3.73 6.16
CA LEU A 11 -9.54 3.97 6.93
C LEU A 11 -8.61 4.97 6.24
N ILE A 12 -8.31 4.77 4.95
CA ILE A 12 -7.44 5.66 4.16
C ILE A 12 -8.03 7.08 4.10
N ARG A 13 -9.35 7.21 3.95
CA ARG A 13 -10.02 8.52 3.93
C ARG A 13 -9.91 9.24 5.28
N ASN A 14 -10.07 8.52 6.38
CA ASN A 14 -9.92 9.11 7.71
C ASN A 14 -8.47 9.54 7.97
N LEU A 15 -7.51 8.70 7.59
CA LEU A 15 -6.08 8.98 7.72
C LEU A 15 -5.65 10.18 6.86
N SER A 16 -6.19 10.31 5.64
CA SER A 16 -5.97 11.44 4.75
C SER A 16 -6.38 12.77 5.40
N ARG A 17 -7.52 12.79 6.10
CA ARG A 17 -7.99 13.98 6.82
C ARG A 17 -7.11 14.31 8.02
N GLU A 18 -6.76 13.29 8.81
CA GLU A 18 -5.93 13.44 10.01
C GLU A 18 -4.52 13.97 9.67
N LYS A 19 -3.94 13.50 8.56
CA LYS A 19 -2.57 13.83 8.16
C LYS A 19 -2.49 14.93 7.10
N SER A 20 -3.61 15.54 6.72
CA SER A 20 -3.71 16.50 5.61
C SER A 20 -2.98 16.01 4.34
N ALA A 21 -3.10 14.71 4.06
CA ALA A 21 -2.39 14.02 2.97
C ALA A 21 -3.37 13.54 1.89
N ASP A 22 -2.92 13.38 0.66
CA ASP A 22 -3.76 12.90 -0.43
C ASP A 22 -4.16 11.42 -0.24
N ALA A 23 -5.46 11.14 -0.27
CA ALA A 23 -5.99 9.80 -0.05
C ALA A 23 -5.59 8.79 -1.15
N GLN A 24 -5.40 9.24 -2.39
CA GLN A 24 -4.97 8.37 -3.48
C GLN A 24 -3.50 7.99 -3.31
N LEU A 25 -2.65 8.95 -2.91
CA LEU A 25 -1.25 8.71 -2.59
C LEU A 25 -1.10 7.70 -1.43
N LEU A 26 -1.88 7.88 -0.36
CA LEU A 26 -1.89 6.94 0.76
C LEU A 26 -2.32 5.53 0.34
N MET A 27 -3.38 5.41 -0.47
CA MET A 27 -3.80 4.11 -1.00
C MET A 27 -2.72 3.48 -1.87
N ARG A 28 -2.09 4.27 -2.76
CA ARG A 28 -1.03 3.79 -3.66
C ARG A 28 0.17 3.29 -2.86
N ASN A 29 0.65 4.06 -1.89
CA ASN A 29 1.78 3.68 -1.06
C ASN A 29 1.48 2.41 -0.26
N TYR A 30 0.32 2.36 0.40
CA TYR A 30 -0.12 1.16 1.12
C TYR A 30 -0.14 -0.07 0.20
N MET A 31 -0.74 0.03 -0.99
CA MET A 31 -0.80 -1.10 -1.92
C MET A 31 0.59 -1.55 -2.38
N MET A 32 1.47 -0.59 -2.67
CA MET A 32 2.85 -0.90 -3.08
C MET A 32 3.64 -1.57 -1.95
N GLU A 33 3.57 -1.07 -0.72
CA GLU A 33 4.25 -1.67 0.43
C GLU A 33 3.75 -3.09 0.70
N ARG A 34 2.42 -3.30 0.71
CA ARG A 34 1.83 -4.64 0.90
C ARG A 34 2.20 -5.60 -0.23
N PHE A 35 2.29 -5.11 -1.47
CA PHE A 35 2.71 -5.91 -2.61
C PHE A 35 4.18 -6.33 -2.49
N LEU A 36 5.07 -5.37 -2.21
CA LEU A 36 6.51 -5.63 -2.05
C LEU A 36 6.79 -6.58 -0.88
N GLU A 37 6.11 -6.41 0.25
CA GLU A 37 6.21 -7.34 1.38
C GLU A 37 5.86 -8.77 0.94
N ARG A 38 4.73 -8.95 0.24
CA ARG A 38 4.32 -10.28 -0.25
C ARG A 38 5.30 -10.88 -1.24
N ILE A 39 5.86 -10.09 -2.15
CA ILE A 39 6.88 -10.56 -3.09
C ILE A 39 8.14 -11.01 -2.34
N SER A 40 8.58 -10.24 -1.34
CA SER A 40 9.79 -10.55 -0.56
C SER A 40 9.71 -11.88 0.19
N LEU A 41 8.50 -12.30 0.57
CA LEU A 41 8.23 -13.56 1.26
C LEU A 41 7.78 -14.70 0.32
N SER A 42 7.71 -14.45 -0.99
CA SER A 42 7.27 -15.43 -1.98
C SER A 42 8.44 -16.17 -2.63
N GLU A 43 8.14 -17.24 -3.36
CA GLU A 43 9.09 -17.93 -4.24
C GLU A 43 9.71 -17.01 -5.32
N TYR A 44 9.07 -15.86 -5.58
CA TYR A 44 9.52 -14.89 -6.59
C TYR A 44 10.44 -13.81 -6.04
N ARG A 45 10.84 -13.83 -4.76
CA ARG A 45 11.63 -12.76 -4.13
C ARG A 45 12.90 -12.38 -4.92
N ASP A 46 13.54 -13.36 -5.56
CA ASP A 46 14.78 -13.19 -6.33
C ASP A 46 14.52 -12.95 -7.83
N LYS A 47 13.25 -12.78 -8.22
CA LYS A 47 12.80 -12.55 -9.61
C LYS A 47 12.46 -11.09 -9.90
N PHE A 48 12.52 -10.22 -8.88
CA PHE A 48 12.21 -8.80 -9.01
C PHE A 48 13.37 -7.94 -8.56
N ILE A 49 13.66 -6.88 -9.32
CA ILE A 49 14.56 -5.80 -8.90
C ILE A 49 13.69 -4.58 -8.62
N LEU A 50 13.77 -4.06 -7.40
CA LEU A 50 13.11 -2.80 -7.05
C LEU A 50 13.96 -1.64 -7.59
N LYS A 51 13.38 -0.83 -8.48
CA LYS A 51 13.98 0.40 -8.99
C LYS A 51 13.15 1.60 -8.55
N ALA A 52 13.80 2.60 -7.95
CA ALA A 52 13.15 3.88 -7.64
C ALA A 52 12.76 4.61 -8.93
N VAL A 53 11.69 5.41 -8.87
CA VAL A 53 11.39 6.38 -9.92
C VAL A 53 12.52 7.43 -9.87
N LEU A 54 13.22 7.60 -11.00
CA LEU A 54 14.23 8.65 -11.20
C LEU A 54 13.58 10.04 -11.18
#